data_AF-A0A2M9CPD9-F1
#
_entry.id   AF-A0A2M9CPD9-F1
#
_cell.length_a   1.000
_cell.length_b   1.000
_cell.length_c   1.000
_cell.angle_alpha   90.00
_cell.angle_beta   90.00
_cell.angle_gamma   90.00
#
_symmetry.space_group_name_H-M   'P 1'
#
loop_
_entity.id
_entity.type
_entity.pdbx_description
1 polymer ?
#
loop_
_entity_poly.entity_id
_entity_poly.type
_entity_poly.pdbx_seq_one_letter_code
_entity_poly.pdbx_strand_id
1 'polypeptide(L)'
;MTDETSGPDGDVAGDQQQAESILAFWEAARSRARLGTIAVLTGYGVTETIPPEAWSFGDDAAADAMLDAVVDGRRTGLSSARTDYASDDELPAVGDLAILLDAAGAPRALVRTVAVDVVPFAEVGAEFARADLGGETARPTVGGDDSVGDDDSIGGASVGEDAVGGDSVGDEDAVAAWRAAHADLGGDDVLVVCERLEVRFAAGPEPEPAPGS
;
A
#
# COMPACT_ATOMS: atom_id res chain seq x y z
N MET A 1 -44.11 -20.81 -25.17
CA MET A 1 -43.10 -20.39 -26.17
C MET A 1 -43.18 -18.88 -26.21
N THR A 2 -42.34 -18.14 -25.51
CA THR A 2 -40.93 -18.32 -25.15
C THR A 2 -40.69 -17.89 -23.70
N ASP A 3 -39.92 -18.68 -22.96
CA ASP A 3 -39.30 -18.29 -21.71
C ASP A 3 -37.87 -17.87 -22.10
N GLU A 4 -37.59 -16.57 -22.08
CA GLU A 4 -36.27 -16.04 -22.41
C GLU A 4 -35.29 -16.41 -21.30
N THR A 5 -34.31 -17.21 -21.69
CA THR A 5 -33.16 -17.57 -20.87
C THR A 5 -32.26 -16.34 -20.74
N SER A 6 -32.39 -15.59 -19.64
CA SER A 6 -31.31 -14.71 -19.17
C SER A 6 -30.11 -15.59 -18.81
N GLY A 7 -29.11 -15.64 -19.68
CA GLY A 7 -27.91 -16.45 -19.54
C GLY A 7 -26.88 -15.86 -18.56
N PRO A 8 -25.89 -16.68 -18.11
CA PRO A 8 -24.83 -16.32 -17.15
C PRO A 8 -23.68 -15.49 -17.75
N ASP A 9 -23.87 -14.82 -18.89
CA ASP A 9 -22.79 -14.22 -19.69
C ASP A 9 -22.22 -12.89 -19.15
N GLY A 10 -22.88 -12.28 -18.14
CA GLY A 10 -22.49 -10.97 -17.61
C GLY A 10 -21.20 -10.98 -16.77
N ASP A 11 -21.11 -11.90 -15.81
CA ASP A 11 -19.98 -12.00 -14.88
C ASP A 11 -18.69 -12.44 -15.56
N VAL A 12 -18.78 -13.39 -16.51
CA VAL A 12 -17.61 -13.96 -17.23
C VAL A 12 -16.87 -12.91 -18.06
N ALA A 13 -17.59 -11.96 -18.67
CA ALA A 13 -16.98 -10.89 -19.45
C ALA A 13 -16.23 -9.88 -18.57
N GLY A 14 -16.76 -9.59 -17.37
CA GLY A 14 -16.10 -8.75 -16.37
C GLY A 14 -14.79 -9.38 -15.87
N ASP A 15 -14.84 -10.66 -15.49
CA ASP A 15 -13.67 -11.42 -15.06
C ASP A 15 -12.57 -11.46 -16.14
N GLN A 16 -12.95 -11.66 -17.41
CA GLN A 16 -11.98 -11.70 -18.50
C GLN A 16 -11.33 -10.33 -18.73
N GLN A 17 -12.11 -9.25 -18.72
CA GLN A 17 -11.59 -7.90 -18.90
C GLN A 17 -10.63 -7.51 -17.75
N GLN A 18 -10.96 -7.90 -16.52
CA GLN A 18 -10.09 -7.71 -15.38
C GLN A 18 -8.79 -8.52 -15.51
N ALA A 19 -8.88 -9.79 -15.90
CA ALA A 19 -7.69 -10.61 -16.11
C ALA A 19 -6.77 -10.02 -17.20
N GLU A 20 -7.34 -9.50 -18.28
CA GLU A 20 -6.60 -8.81 -19.35
C GLU A 20 -5.93 -7.51 -18.86
N SER A 21 -6.62 -6.72 -18.03
CA SER A 21 -6.06 -5.49 -17.46
C SER A 21 -4.92 -5.77 -16.47
N ILE A 22 -5.07 -6.80 -15.62
CA ILE A 22 -4.02 -7.27 -14.70
C ILE A 22 -2.79 -7.72 -15.47
N LEU A 23 -2.96 -8.51 -16.55
CA LEU A 23 -1.87 -8.94 -17.40
C LEU A 23 -1.15 -7.75 -18.06
N ALA A 24 -1.90 -6.81 -18.63
CA ALA A 24 -1.33 -5.61 -19.24
C ALA A 24 -0.56 -4.75 -18.24
N PHE A 25 -1.11 -4.56 -17.04
CA PHE A 25 -0.44 -3.86 -15.94
C PHE A 25 0.86 -4.57 -15.54
N TRP A 26 0.83 -5.89 -15.36
CA TRP A 26 2.00 -6.68 -15.02
C TRP A 26 3.12 -6.55 -16.04
N GLU A 27 2.79 -6.59 -17.34
CA GLU A 27 3.76 -6.42 -18.42
C GLU A 27 4.40 -5.03 -18.40
N ALA A 28 3.62 -3.98 -18.12
CA ALA A 28 4.12 -2.63 -17.95
C ALA A 28 5.02 -2.51 -16.71
N ALA A 29 4.58 -3.05 -15.57
CA ALA A 29 5.27 -3.00 -14.30
C ALA A 29 6.62 -3.72 -14.36
N ARG A 30 6.68 -4.96 -14.87
CA ARG A 30 7.95 -5.73 -14.97
C ARG A 30 8.98 -5.02 -15.86
N SER A 31 8.51 -4.35 -16.91
CA SER A 31 9.36 -3.62 -17.87
C SER A 31 9.97 -2.39 -17.22
N ARG A 32 9.20 -1.67 -16.39
CA ARG A 32 9.63 -0.45 -15.69
C ARG A 32 10.46 -0.75 -14.44
N ALA A 33 10.09 -1.80 -13.70
CA ALA A 33 10.76 -2.22 -12.47
C ALA A 33 12.07 -3.01 -12.69
N ARG A 34 12.45 -3.25 -13.96
CA ARG A 34 13.66 -4.00 -14.38
C ARG A 34 13.78 -5.41 -13.77
N LEU A 35 12.67 -6.03 -13.39
CA LEU A 35 12.65 -7.36 -12.74
C LEU A 35 13.20 -8.47 -13.66
N GLY A 36 13.17 -8.28 -14.99
CA GLY A 36 13.63 -9.29 -15.95
C GLY A 36 15.15 -9.44 -16.13
N THR A 37 16.01 -8.53 -15.65
CA THR A 37 17.46 -8.58 -15.93
C THR A 37 18.29 -9.24 -14.82
N ILE A 38 17.85 -9.18 -13.55
CA ILE A 38 18.60 -9.75 -12.42
C ILE A 38 18.16 -11.19 -12.11
N ALA A 39 16.90 -11.55 -12.37
CA ALA A 39 16.35 -12.89 -12.19
C ALA A 39 17.20 -14.02 -12.82
N VAL A 40 17.71 -13.80 -14.03
CA VAL A 40 18.54 -14.79 -14.76
C VAL A 40 19.91 -15.02 -14.10
N LEU A 41 20.44 -14.03 -13.37
CA LEU A 41 21.76 -14.11 -12.73
C LEU A 41 21.71 -14.69 -11.32
N THR A 42 20.58 -14.58 -10.62
CA THR A 42 20.46 -14.99 -9.21
C THR A 42 19.72 -16.31 -9.01
N GLY A 43 19.01 -16.82 -10.02
CA GLY A 43 18.24 -18.07 -9.90
C GLY A 43 16.98 -17.98 -9.02
N TYR A 44 16.64 -16.77 -8.53
CA TYR A 44 15.51 -16.50 -7.64
C TYR A 44 14.22 -16.02 -8.36
N GLY A 45 14.21 -15.93 -9.70
CA GLY A 45 13.22 -15.10 -10.41
C GLY A 45 12.20 -15.82 -11.29
N VAL A 46 11.80 -17.07 -11.00
CA VAL A 46 10.70 -17.70 -11.75
C VAL A 46 9.35 -17.04 -11.42
N THR A 47 9.14 -16.66 -10.15
CA THR A 47 7.93 -15.93 -9.72
C THR A 47 7.80 -14.57 -10.38
N GLU A 48 8.90 -13.95 -10.82
CA GLU A 48 8.92 -12.63 -11.47
C GLU A 48 8.53 -12.67 -12.96
N THR A 49 8.06 -13.82 -13.47
CA THR A 49 7.60 -13.96 -14.86
C THR A 49 6.08 -14.13 -15.00
N ILE A 50 5.43 -14.63 -13.95
CA ILE A 50 3.98 -14.82 -13.87
C ILE A 50 3.41 -13.63 -13.08
N PRO A 51 2.23 -13.10 -13.42
CA PRO A 51 1.60 -12.08 -12.59
C PRO A 51 1.49 -12.60 -11.15
N PRO A 52 1.90 -11.80 -10.15
CA PRO A 52 1.64 -12.15 -8.76
C PRO A 52 0.14 -12.12 -8.46
N GLU A 53 -0.23 -12.47 -7.25
CA GLU A 53 -1.60 -12.32 -6.78
C GLU A 53 -2.08 -10.87 -6.93
N ALA A 54 -3.35 -10.72 -7.33
CA ALA A 54 -4.00 -9.43 -7.49
C ALA A 54 -5.26 -9.38 -6.61
N TRP A 55 -5.37 -8.33 -5.79
CA TRP A 55 -6.44 -8.18 -4.81
C TRP A 55 -6.74 -6.71 -4.51
N SER A 56 -7.93 -6.40 -4.02
CA SER A 56 -8.33 -5.06 -3.53
C SER A 56 -8.57 -5.09 -2.02
N PHE A 57 -8.52 -3.92 -1.38
CA PHE A 57 -8.91 -3.80 0.03
C PHE A 57 -10.42 -3.99 0.28
N GLY A 58 -11.20 -4.06 -0.79
CA GLY A 58 -12.66 -4.10 -0.80
C GLY A 58 -13.19 -3.53 -2.11
N ASP A 59 -14.51 -3.40 -2.18
CA ASP A 59 -15.27 -2.98 -3.37
C ASP A 59 -15.97 -1.60 -3.20
N ASP A 60 -15.57 -0.85 -2.18
CA ASP A 60 -16.12 0.48 -1.86
C ASP A 60 -15.06 1.59 -1.93
N ALA A 61 -15.51 2.86 -1.93
CA ALA A 61 -14.62 4.04 -1.95
C ALA A 61 -13.61 4.10 -0.78
N ALA A 62 -13.87 3.40 0.32
CA ALA A 62 -12.91 3.26 1.42
C ALA A 62 -11.68 2.44 1.01
N ALA A 63 -11.86 1.43 0.14
CA ALA A 63 -10.77 0.63 -0.42
C ALA A 63 -9.85 1.49 -1.29
N ASP A 64 -10.44 2.36 -2.12
CA ASP A 64 -9.69 3.29 -2.98
C ASP A 64 -8.87 4.28 -2.15
N ALA A 65 -9.43 4.81 -1.06
CA ALA A 65 -8.69 5.71 -0.17
C ALA A 65 -7.48 5.02 0.50
N MET A 66 -7.62 3.74 0.87
CA MET A 66 -6.50 2.95 1.40
C MET A 66 -5.44 2.68 0.33
N LEU A 67 -5.86 2.36 -0.89
CA LEU A 67 -4.97 2.15 -2.02
C LEU A 67 -4.20 3.42 -2.39
N ASP A 68 -4.87 4.57 -2.47
CA ASP A 68 -4.23 5.85 -2.73
C ASP A 68 -3.20 6.19 -1.66
N ALA A 69 -3.49 5.86 -0.38
CA ALA A 69 -2.51 6.01 0.69
C ALA A 69 -1.26 5.13 0.50
N VAL A 70 -1.41 3.92 -0.04
CA VAL A 70 -0.27 3.05 -0.39
C VAL A 70 0.51 3.64 -1.56
N VAL A 71 -0.17 4.06 -2.63
CA VAL A 71 0.44 4.66 -3.83
C VAL A 71 1.22 5.93 -3.48
N ASP A 72 0.68 6.76 -2.59
CA ASP A 72 1.34 7.97 -2.09
C ASP A 72 2.50 7.70 -1.12
N GLY A 73 2.67 6.44 -0.68
CA GLY A 73 3.67 6.04 0.30
C GLY A 73 3.34 6.47 1.74
N ARG A 74 2.10 6.90 2.00
CA ARG A 74 1.62 7.20 3.37
C ARG A 74 1.35 5.92 4.13
N ARG A 75 0.74 4.92 3.48
CA ARG A 75 0.54 3.58 4.03
C ARG A 75 1.65 2.65 3.52
N THR A 76 2.48 2.17 4.45
CA THR A 76 3.62 1.28 4.16
C THR A 76 3.57 -0.01 4.98
N GLY A 77 2.45 -0.28 5.65
CA GLY A 77 2.20 -1.53 6.36
C GLY A 77 0.78 -2.04 6.15
N LEU A 78 0.62 -3.34 6.35
CA LEU A 78 -0.66 -4.05 6.38
C LEU A 78 -0.71 -5.00 7.57
N SER A 79 -1.85 -5.01 8.26
CA SER A 79 -2.15 -5.99 9.29
C SER A 79 -3.27 -6.95 8.90
N SER A 80 -3.12 -8.21 9.28
CA SER A 80 -4.15 -9.25 9.21
C SER A 80 -4.08 -10.13 10.45
N ALA A 81 -5.16 -10.83 10.81
CA ALA A 81 -5.10 -11.73 11.94
C ALA A 81 -4.38 -13.03 11.52
N ARG A 82 -3.56 -13.59 12.40
CA ARG A 82 -2.91 -14.89 12.14
C ARG A 82 -3.92 -16.00 11.87
N THR A 83 -5.15 -15.85 12.38
CA THR A 83 -6.23 -16.82 12.17
C THR A 83 -6.87 -16.76 10.79
N ASP A 84 -6.64 -15.71 10.01
CA ASP A 84 -7.08 -15.63 8.61
C ASP A 84 -6.32 -16.64 7.74
N TYR A 85 -5.10 -16.99 8.16
CA TYR A 85 -4.28 -18.02 7.53
C TYR A 85 -4.55 -19.37 8.19
N ALA A 86 -5.03 -20.35 7.42
CA ALA A 86 -5.21 -21.70 7.95
C ALA A 86 -3.86 -22.28 8.43
N SER A 87 -3.90 -23.37 9.20
CA SER A 87 -2.67 -23.96 9.75
C SER A 87 -1.67 -24.43 8.70
N ASP A 88 -2.16 -24.75 7.50
CA ASP A 88 -1.36 -25.21 6.35
C ASP A 88 -1.09 -24.09 5.33
N ASP A 89 -1.66 -22.89 5.49
CA ASP A 89 -1.36 -21.74 4.64
C ASP A 89 -0.04 -21.08 5.04
N GLU A 90 0.78 -20.77 4.04
CA GLU A 90 1.98 -19.98 4.23
C GLU A 90 1.60 -18.53 4.57
N LEU A 91 2.32 -17.98 5.54
CA LEU A 91 2.26 -16.54 5.78
C LEU A 91 2.96 -15.81 4.62
N PRO A 92 2.60 -14.54 4.39
CA PRO A 92 3.33 -13.69 3.47
C PRO A 92 4.84 -13.74 3.77
N ALA A 93 5.64 -13.76 2.72
CA ALA A 93 7.09 -13.84 2.80
C ALA A 93 7.76 -12.57 2.29
N VAL A 94 8.91 -12.26 2.88
CA VAL A 94 9.76 -11.18 2.37
C VAL A 94 10.19 -11.49 0.94
N GLY A 95 9.86 -10.60 0.02
CA GLY A 95 10.07 -10.82 -1.41
C GLY A 95 8.79 -10.97 -2.21
N ASP A 96 7.68 -11.32 -1.56
CA ASP A 96 6.40 -11.50 -2.24
C ASP A 96 5.97 -10.22 -2.94
N LEU A 97 5.43 -10.40 -4.14
CA LEU A 97 4.85 -9.34 -4.93
C LEU A 97 3.33 -9.49 -4.87
N ALA A 98 2.63 -8.36 -4.93
CA ALA A 98 1.17 -8.32 -5.11
C ALA A 98 0.80 -7.14 -5.99
N ILE A 99 -0.27 -7.30 -6.78
CA ILE A 99 -0.91 -6.22 -7.54
C ILE A 99 -2.12 -5.74 -6.75
N LEU A 100 -2.11 -4.47 -6.36
CA LEU A 100 -3.26 -3.85 -5.70
C LEU A 100 -4.23 -3.30 -6.73
N LEU A 101 -5.49 -3.68 -6.58
CA LEU A 101 -6.62 -3.26 -7.39
C LEU A 101 -7.44 -2.18 -6.64
N ASP A 102 -8.03 -1.26 -7.39
CA ASP A 102 -9.09 -0.40 -6.85
C ASP A 102 -10.42 -1.15 -6.69
N ALA A 103 -11.42 -0.48 -6.12
CA ALA A 103 -12.76 -1.02 -5.86
C ALA A 103 -13.49 -1.45 -7.15
N ALA A 104 -13.14 -0.86 -8.30
CA ALA A 104 -13.66 -1.26 -9.60
C ALA A 104 -12.90 -2.44 -10.23
N GLY A 105 -11.87 -2.94 -9.54
CA GLY A 105 -11.06 -4.06 -9.97
C GLY A 105 -9.94 -3.70 -10.94
N ALA A 106 -9.65 -2.42 -11.16
CA ALA A 106 -8.56 -1.99 -12.04
C ALA A 106 -7.22 -2.01 -11.29
N PRO A 107 -6.12 -2.51 -11.89
CA PRO A 107 -4.82 -2.59 -11.24
C PRO A 107 -4.12 -1.23 -11.15
N ARG A 108 -3.66 -0.88 -9.95
CA ARG A 108 -3.10 0.45 -9.64
C ARG A 108 -1.67 0.43 -9.13
N ALA A 109 -1.27 -0.58 -8.37
CA ALA A 109 0.08 -0.65 -7.80
C ALA A 109 0.64 -2.06 -7.83
N LEU A 110 1.95 -2.19 -8.03
CA LEU A 110 2.72 -3.38 -7.73
C LEU A 110 3.49 -3.10 -6.44
N VAL A 111 3.22 -3.87 -5.40
CA VAL A 111 3.90 -3.77 -4.11
C VAL A 111 4.77 -4.99 -3.87
N ARG A 112 5.78 -4.81 -3.00
CA ARG A 112 6.64 -5.88 -2.51
C ARG A 112 6.61 -5.91 -0.99
N THR A 113 6.43 -7.10 -0.41
CA THR A 113 6.60 -7.30 1.03
C THR A 113 8.09 -7.29 1.36
N VAL A 114 8.51 -6.37 2.23
CA VAL A 114 9.91 -6.13 2.60
C VAL A 114 10.24 -6.53 4.04
N ALA A 115 9.23 -6.67 4.90
CA ALA A 115 9.35 -7.24 6.24
C ALA A 115 8.03 -7.91 6.64
N VAL A 116 8.10 -8.95 7.45
CA VAL A 116 6.94 -9.63 8.04
C VAL A 116 7.27 -9.98 9.48
N ASP A 117 6.45 -9.51 10.40
CA ASP A 117 6.53 -9.82 11.83
C ASP A 117 5.20 -10.41 12.30
N VAL A 118 5.26 -11.38 13.23
CA VAL A 118 4.06 -11.93 13.87
C VAL A 118 4.14 -11.64 15.35
N VAL A 119 3.28 -10.75 15.83
CA VAL A 119 3.30 -10.24 17.21
C VAL A 119 1.92 -10.31 17.84
N PRO A 120 1.80 -10.42 19.17
CA PRO A 120 0.52 -10.23 19.85
C PRO A 120 -0.09 -8.86 19.51
N PHE A 121 -1.42 -8.77 19.42
CA PHE A 121 -2.16 -7.53 19.16
C PHE A 121 -1.79 -6.42 20.16
N ALA A 122 -1.56 -6.80 21.42
CA ALA A 122 -1.11 -5.89 22.46
C ALA A 122 0.34 -5.38 22.27
N GLU A 123 1.17 -6.07 21.50
CA GLU A 123 2.59 -5.75 21.28
C GLU A 123 2.86 -4.97 19.97
N VAL A 124 1.82 -4.65 19.19
CA VAL A 124 1.96 -3.81 18.00
C VAL A 124 2.50 -2.42 18.40
N GLY A 125 3.68 -2.09 17.87
CA GLY A 125 4.39 -0.85 18.17
C GLY A 125 3.90 0.35 17.37
N ALA A 126 4.19 1.55 17.87
CA ALA A 126 3.75 2.81 17.28
C ALA A 126 4.30 3.08 15.87
N GLU A 127 5.48 2.55 15.54
CA GLU A 127 6.02 2.67 14.18
C GLU A 127 5.14 1.92 13.17
N PHE A 128 4.81 0.65 13.47
CA PHE A 128 3.95 -0.15 12.60
C PHE A 128 2.53 0.41 12.56
N ALA A 129 1.98 0.82 13.71
CA ALA A 129 0.66 1.43 13.79
C ALA A 129 0.50 2.63 12.83
N ARG A 130 1.51 3.50 12.73
CA ARG A 130 1.50 4.61 11.76
C ARG A 130 1.64 4.15 10.32
N ALA A 131 2.53 3.20 10.07
CA ALA A 131 2.76 2.64 8.74
C ALA A 131 1.48 2.00 8.18
N ASP A 132 0.71 1.31 9.01
CA ASP A 132 -0.55 0.67 8.62
C ASP A 132 -1.71 1.67 8.54
N LEU A 133 -1.84 2.64 9.44
CA LEU A 133 -2.93 3.63 9.35
C LEU A 133 -2.82 4.58 8.14
N GLY A 134 -1.64 4.72 7.53
CA GLY A 134 -1.48 5.58 6.35
C GLY A 134 -1.60 7.08 6.65
N GLY A 135 -1.28 7.48 7.89
CA GLY A 135 -1.44 8.85 8.39
C GLY A 135 -0.61 9.89 7.63
N GLU A 136 -0.86 11.16 7.92
CA GLU A 136 -0.11 12.31 7.41
C GLU A 136 1.32 12.36 7.98
N THR A 137 2.19 11.43 7.57
CA THR A 137 3.61 11.63 7.79
C THR A 137 4.06 12.77 6.88
N ALA A 138 4.40 13.92 7.45
CA ALA A 138 5.06 15.00 6.73
C ALA A 138 6.18 14.39 5.88
N ARG A 139 6.08 14.59 4.56
CA ARG A 139 7.09 14.20 3.58
C ARG A 139 8.47 14.49 4.16
N PRO A 140 9.45 13.57 4.15
CA PRO A 140 10.81 13.96 4.49
C PRO A 140 11.21 15.05 3.49
N THR A 141 11.31 16.28 4.00
CA THR A 141 11.84 17.39 3.23
C THR A 141 13.30 17.03 2.99
N VAL A 142 13.62 16.52 1.80
CA VAL A 142 14.99 16.58 1.31
C VAL A 142 15.35 18.07 1.37
N GLY A 143 16.16 18.43 2.36
CA GLY A 143 16.75 19.75 2.47
C GLY A 143 17.58 19.98 1.22
N GLY A 144 17.03 20.76 0.30
CA GLY A 144 17.78 21.31 -0.82
C GLY A 144 18.80 22.31 -0.25
N ASP A 145 20.04 21.87 -0.20
CA ASP A 145 21.22 22.73 -0.14
C ASP A 145 21.31 23.46 -1.48
N ASP A 146 20.98 24.76 -1.51
CA ASP A 146 21.46 25.71 -2.52
C ASP A 146 20.93 27.13 -2.20
N SER A 147 21.77 27.96 -1.57
CA SER A 147 22.01 29.36 -1.96
C SER A 147 23.02 30.01 -1.02
N VAL A 148 24.25 30.14 -1.52
CA VAL A 148 25.22 31.15 -1.10
C VAL A 148 24.73 32.52 -1.57
N GLY A 149 24.69 33.50 -0.67
CA GLY A 149 24.42 34.90 -0.98
C GLY A 149 24.88 35.81 0.17
N ASP A 150 26.01 36.47 -0.05
CA ASP A 150 26.75 37.35 0.84
C ASP A 150 26.02 38.62 1.36
N ASP A 151 26.39 38.98 2.59
CA ASP A 151 26.74 40.32 3.13
C ASP A 151 25.72 41.34 3.73
N ASP A 152 25.99 41.61 5.02
CA ASP A 152 25.89 42.81 5.88
C ASP A 152 24.58 43.59 6.14
N SER A 153 24.04 43.46 7.37
CA SER A 153 23.94 44.58 8.35
C SER A 153 23.18 44.21 9.65
N ILE A 154 23.94 44.21 10.75
CA ILE A 154 23.67 44.55 12.17
C ILE A 154 22.21 44.64 12.70
N GLY A 155 21.91 43.91 13.80
CA GLY A 155 21.03 44.42 14.86
C GLY A 155 20.18 43.44 15.69
N GLY A 156 20.75 42.84 16.73
CA GLY A 156 20.17 42.76 18.09
C GLY A 156 18.89 41.96 18.41
N ALA A 157 19.07 41.00 19.32
CA ALA A 157 18.13 40.50 20.36
C ALA A 157 17.20 39.31 20.05
N SER A 158 17.69 38.13 20.46
CA SER A 158 17.04 37.05 21.23
C SER A 158 15.51 37.04 21.40
N VAL A 159 14.86 36.01 20.85
CA VAL A 159 14.09 34.90 21.48
C VAL A 159 13.65 34.01 20.29
N GLY A 160 14.00 32.73 20.19
CA GLY A 160 13.58 31.67 21.11
C GLY A 160 12.30 31.04 20.55
N GLU A 161 12.47 30.15 19.57
CA GLU A 161 11.59 29.03 19.17
C GLU A 161 10.07 29.22 19.25
N ASP A 162 9.42 29.40 18.10
CA ASP A 162 8.06 28.90 17.85
C ASP A 162 7.96 28.47 16.38
N ALA A 163 8.77 27.48 16.01
CA ALA A 163 8.37 26.59 14.93
C ALA A 163 7.33 25.65 15.54
N VAL A 164 6.05 25.92 15.29
CA VAL A 164 4.96 24.99 15.58
C VAL A 164 5.26 23.72 14.80
N GLY A 165 5.94 22.78 15.45
CA GLY A 165 6.14 21.43 14.94
C GLY A 165 4.76 20.83 14.71
N GLY A 166 4.52 20.37 13.48
CA GLY A 166 3.28 19.68 13.13
C GLY A 166 3.00 18.57 14.14
N ASP A 167 1.74 18.49 14.56
CA ASP A 167 1.20 17.57 15.55
C ASP A 167 1.64 16.13 15.23
N SER A 168 2.76 15.73 15.82
CA SER A 168 3.23 14.36 15.72
C SER A 168 2.36 13.59 16.70
N VAL A 169 1.34 12.91 16.18
CA VAL A 169 0.51 11.98 16.97
C VAL A 169 1.46 11.14 17.84
N GLY A 170 1.31 11.28 19.16
CA GLY A 170 2.17 10.61 20.13
C GLY A 170 2.20 9.10 19.88
N ASP A 171 3.28 8.43 20.28
CA ASP A 171 3.40 6.98 20.07
C ASP A 171 2.22 6.20 20.66
N GLU A 172 1.72 6.62 21.83
CA GLU A 172 0.55 6.02 22.47
C GLU A 172 -0.75 6.29 21.70
N ASP A 173 -0.93 7.50 21.15
CA ASP A 173 -2.12 7.87 20.36
C ASP A 173 -2.18 7.09 19.04
N ALA A 174 -1.04 6.88 18.39
CA ALA A 174 -0.97 6.10 17.16
C ALA A 174 -1.36 4.64 17.39
N VAL A 175 -0.87 4.02 18.47
CA VAL A 175 -1.23 2.66 18.85
C VAL A 175 -2.70 2.57 19.25
N ALA A 176 -3.21 3.54 20.03
CA ALA A 176 -4.61 3.56 20.43
C ALA A 176 -5.55 3.69 19.22
N ALA A 177 -5.24 4.57 18.27
CA ALA A 177 -5.97 4.73 17.02
C ALA A 177 -5.93 3.44 16.18
N TRP A 178 -4.75 2.82 16.06
CA TRP A 178 -4.59 1.58 15.31
C TRP A 178 -5.41 0.44 15.92
N ARG A 179 -5.39 0.27 17.25
CA ARG A 179 -6.20 -0.74 17.95
C ARG A 179 -7.70 -0.49 17.79
N ALA A 180 -8.13 0.77 17.81
CA ALA A 180 -9.53 1.12 17.57
C ALA A 180 -9.97 0.80 16.14
N ALA A 181 -9.09 1.04 15.16
CA ALA A 181 -9.34 0.71 13.75
C ALA A 181 -9.36 -0.79 13.48
N HIS A 182 -8.62 -1.58 14.25
CA HIS A 182 -8.46 -3.05 14.11
C HIS A 182 -9.16 -3.84 15.21
N ALA A 183 -10.21 -3.27 15.81
CA ALA A 183 -10.97 -3.95 16.87
C ALA A 183 -11.66 -5.23 16.36
N ASP A 184 -11.79 -5.41 15.05
CA ASP A 184 -12.31 -6.59 14.39
C ASP A 184 -11.32 -7.77 14.33
N LEU A 185 -10.00 -7.52 14.39
CA LEU A 185 -8.98 -8.57 14.40
C LEU A 185 -9.09 -9.49 15.63
N GLY A 186 -9.72 -9.01 16.71
CA GLY A 186 -10.06 -9.79 17.89
C GLY A 186 -9.55 -9.19 19.20
N GLY A 187 -9.28 -10.05 20.19
CA GLY A 187 -8.83 -9.67 21.53
C GLY A 187 -7.31 -9.61 21.69
N ASP A 188 -6.84 -9.18 22.86
CA ASP A 188 -5.41 -8.94 23.15
C ASP A 188 -4.48 -10.14 22.90
N ASP A 189 -5.01 -11.37 22.95
CA ASP A 189 -4.29 -12.63 22.74
C ASP A 189 -4.15 -13.02 21.25
N VAL A 190 -4.75 -12.27 20.32
CA VAL A 190 -4.65 -12.55 18.89
C VAL A 190 -3.25 -12.20 18.38
N LEU A 191 -2.65 -13.09 17.61
CA LEU A 191 -1.44 -12.78 16.85
C LEU A 191 -1.82 -12.01 15.59
N VAL A 192 -1.12 -10.91 15.35
CA VAL A 192 -1.25 -10.06 14.17
C VAL A 192 -0.06 -10.34 13.25
N VAL A 193 -0.35 -10.57 11.98
CA VAL A 193 0.65 -10.61 10.92
C VAL A 193 0.84 -9.18 10.44
N CYS A 194 2.04 -8.66 10.62
CA CYS A 194 2.43 -7.29 10.31
C CYS A 194 3.35 -7.29 9.10
N GLU A 195 2.86 -6.88 7.94
CA GLU A 195 3.65 -6.76 6.72
C GLU A 195 4.11 -5.33 6.51
N ARG A 196 5.35 -5.13 6.03
CA ARG A 196 5.81 -3.85 5.48
C ARG A 196 5.90 -3.95 3.98
N LEU A 197 5.41 -2.92 3.30
CA LEU A 197 5.30 -2.87 1.85
C LEU A 197 6.16 -1.77 1.25
N GLU A 198 6.67 -2.04 0.06
CA GLU A 198 7.29 -1.06 -0.83
C GLU A 198 6.57 -1.02 -2.18
N VAL A 199 6.18 0.16 -2.64
CA VAL A 199 5.63 0.34 -4.00
C VAL A 199 6.77 0.22 -5.02
N ARG A 200 6.69 -0.80 -5.87
CA ARG A 200 7.65 -1.06 -6.96
C ARG A 200 7.24 -0.40 -8.27
N PHE A 201 5.93 -0.23 -8.47
CA PHE A 201 5.36 0.45 -9.62
C PHE A 201 3.96 0.94 -9.26
N ALA A 202 3.58 2.12 -9.76
CA ALA A 202 2.21 2.63 -9.69
C ALA A 202 1.78 3.05 -11.09
N ALA A 203 0.53 2.76 -11.45
CA ALA A 203 -0.09 3.37 -12.62
C ALA A 203 -0.10 4.89 -12.44
N GLY A 204 0.06 5.63 -13.55
CA GLY A 204 -0.24 7.06 -13.52
C GLY A 204 -1.70 7.30 -13.13
N PRO A 205 -2.07 8.52 -12.70
CA PRO A 205 -3.48 8.84 -12.50
C PRO A 205 -4.26 8.50 -13.77
N GLU A 206 -5.37 7.79 -13.62
CA GLU A 206 -6.26 7.52 -14.74
C GLU A 206 -6.64 8.88 -15.37
N PRO A 207 -6.60 9.03 -16.70
CA PRO A 207 -7.09 10.27 -17.30
C PRO A 207 -8.55 10.46 -16.88
N GLU A 208 -8.85 11.60 -16.24
CA GLU A 208 -10.24 11.91 -15.84
C GLU A 208 -11.19 11.63 -17.02
N PRO A 209 -12.32 10.95 -16.78
CA PRO A 209 -13.29 10.73 -17.84
C PRO A 209 -13.69 12.09 -18.40
N ALA A 210 -13.52 12.27 -19.72
CA ALA A 210 -13.84 13.53 -20.36
C ALA A 210 -15.28 13.94 -19.97
N PRO A 211 -15.51 15.18 -19.51
CA PRO A 211 -16.83 15.58 -19.05
C PRO A 211 -17.84 15.49 -20.21
N GLY A 212 -18.78 14.55 -20.08
CA GLY A 212 -19.95 14.39 -20.95
C GLY A 212 -19.73 13.53 -22.20
N SER A 213 -20.07 12.24 -22.10
CA SER A 213 -20.56 11.44 -23.24
C SER A 213 -22.08 11.31 -23.18
#